data_AF-W9V038-F1
#
_entry.id   AF-W9V038-F1
#
_cell.length_a   1.000
_cell.length_b   1.000
_cell.length_c   1.000
_cell.angle_alpha   90.00
_cell.angle_beta   90.00
_cell.angle_gamma   90.00
#
_symmetry.space_group_name_H-M   'P 1'
#
loop_
_entity.id
_entity.type
_entity.pdbx_description
1 polymer ?
#
loop_
_entity_poly.entity_id
_entity_poly.type
_entity_poly.pdbx_seq_one_letter_code
_entity_poly.pdbx_strand_id
1 'polypeptide(L)'
;MLAESFDPAKNERYLSPIGGGIDFGEKSRDAAIREVKEELGEEVDQLKLLGVIENLFMFNGQEGHEIVFIYEARFKDSDIYQKHVLPGIETSGHRFEARWYDLKHIKSRETPVYPQGIIEML
;
A
#
# COMPACT_ATOMS: atom_id res chain seq x y z
N MET A 1 5.92 4.25 4.16
CA MET A 1 5.32 3.24 5.03
C MET A 1 4.67 2.18 4.15
N LEU A 2 4.78 0.89 4.50
CA LEU A 2 4.20 -0.22 3.74
C LEU A 2 3.52 -1.20 4.71
N ALA A 3 2.45 -1.85 4.27
CA ALA A 3 1.80 -2.96 4.96
C ALA A 3 2.58 -4.27 4.76
N GLU A 4 2.66 -5.08 5.82
CA GLU A 4 3.16 -6.46 5.75
C GLU A 4 2.00 -7.44 5.55
N SER A 5 2.07 -8.21 4.47
CA SER A 5 1.05 -9.21 4.14
C SER A 5 1.69 -10.57 3.82
N PHE A 6 0.85 -11.61 3.72
CA PHE A 6 1.28 -12.98 3.46
C PHE A 6 0.41 -13.61 2.36
N ASP A 7 1.04 -14.10 1.31
CA ASP A 7 0.38 -14.86 0.25
C ASP A 7 0.50 -16.36 0.59
N PRO A 8 -0.59 -17.03 1.02
CA PRO A 8 -0.54 -18.44 1.38
C PRO A 8 -0.34 -19.36 0.16
N ALA A 9 -0.69 -18.92 -1.05
CA ALA A 9 -0.52 -19.72 -2.27
C ALA A 9 0.96 -19.78 -2.70
N LYS A 10 1.71 -18.71 -2.46
CA LYS A 10 3.16 -18.64 -2.71
C LYS A 10 4.00 -18.98 -1.48
N ASN A 11 3.38 -19.04 -0.30
CA ASN A 11 4.05 -19.17 1.00
C ASN A 11 5.13 -18.09 1.19
N GLU A 12 4.81 -16.83 0.83
CA GLU A 12 5.74 -15.70 0.87
C GLU A 12 5.14 -14.51 1.63
N ARG A 13 6.01 -13.76 2.33
CA ARG A 13 5.68 -12.43 2.84
C ARG A 13 5.96 -11.41 1.76
N TYR A 14 5.13 -10.39 1.69
CA TYR A 14 5.30 -9.28 0.77
C TYR A 14 4.91 -7.96 1.42
N LEU A 15 5.33 -6.86 0.80
CA LEU A 15 4.99 -5.52 1.20
C LEU A 15 4.13 -4.85 0.12
N SER A 16 3.20 -4.00 0.54
CA SER A 16 2.43 -3.14 -0.37
C SER A 16 2.16 -1.78 0.26
N PRO A 17 1.90 -0.74 -0.54
CA PRO A 17 1.32 0.49 -0.04
C PRO A 17 -0.02 0.24 0.65
N ILE A 18 -0.38 1.14 1.55
CA ILE A 18 -1.74 1.27 2.10
C ILE A 18 -2.66 1.73 0.97
N GLY A 19 -3.84 1.12 0.86
CA GLY A 19 -4.74 1.45 -0.23
C GLY A 19 -5.71 0.32 -0.58
N GLY A 20 -6.63 0.63 -1.48
CA GLY A 20 -7.68 -0.29 -1.90
C GLY A 20 -8.32 0.15 -3.21
N GLY A 21 -9.54 -0.34 -3.44
CA GLY A 21 -10.28 -0.11 -4.67
C GLY A 21 -10.74 1.34 -4.84
N ILE A 22 -10.84 1.79 -6.09
CA ILE A 22 -11.49 3.05 -6.43
C ILE A 22 -12.96 2.75 -6.69
N ASP A 23 -13.86 3.41 -5.96
CA ASP A 23 -15.30 3.20 -6.11
C ASP A 23 -15.85 3.85 -7.40
N PHE A 24 -17.02 3.38 -7.86
CA PHE A 24 -17.66 3.96 -9.03
C PHE A 24 -17.99 5.44 -8.81
N GLY A 25 -17.42 6.31 -9.65
CA GLY A 25 -17.56 7.76 -9.54
C GLY A 25 -16.54 8.44 -8.63
N GLU A 26 -15.66 7.68 -7.99
CA GLU A 26 -14.57 8.19 -7.15
C GLU A 26 -13.31 8.49 -8.00
N LYS A 27 -12.56 9.51 -7.61
CA LYS A 27 -11.23 9.77 -8.19
C LYS A 27 -10.17 8.98 -7.42
N SER A 28 -9.16 8.48 -8.11
CA SER A 28 -8.05 7.72 -7.50
C SER A 28 -7.37 8.44 -6.33
N ARG A 29 -7.23 9.76 -6.40
CA ARG A 29 -6.69 10.58 -5.31
C ARG A 29 -7.59 10.56 -4.06
N ASP A 30 -8.91 10.61 -4.26
CA ASP A 30 -9.88 10.64 -3.16
C ASP A 30 -9.99 9.24 -2.53
N ALA A 31 -9.95 8.18 -3.36
CA ALA A 31 -9.82 6.79 -2.91
C ALA A 31 -8.58 6.60 -2.01
N ALA A 32 -7.41 7.07 -2.44
CA ALA A 32 -6.18 6.95 -1.64
C ALA A 32 -6.27 7.65 -0.27
N ILE A 33 -7.00 8.77 -0.17
CA ILE A 33 -7.25 9.45 1.11
C ILE A 33 -8.22 8.63 1.97
N ARG A 34 -9.32 8.15 1.37
CA ARG A 34 -10.35 7.34 2.04
C ARG A 34 -9.75 6.06 2.59
N GLU A 35 -9.01 5.30 1.77
CA GLU A 35 -8.43 4.02 2.15
C GLU A 35 -7.44 4.16 3.32
N VAL A 36 -6.57 5.18 3.32
CA VAL A 36 -5.69 5.42 4.47
C VAL A 36 -6.49 5.66 5.76
N LYS A 37 -7.61 6.37 5.67
CA LYS A 37 -8.50 6.61 6.81
C LYS A 37 -9.25 5.36 7.25
N GLU A 38 -9.72 4.54 6.31
CA GLU A 38 -10.43 3.30 6.59
C GLU A 38 -9.50 2.25 7.21
N GLU A 39 -8.32 2.06 6.63
CA GLU A 39 -7.40 1.00 7.04
C GLU A 39 -6.61 1.35 8.29
N LEU A 40 -6.18 2.61 8.44
CA LEU A 40 -5.30 3.03 9.55
C LEU A 40 -5.97 3.98 10.55
N GLY A 41 -7.13 4.55 10.22
CA GLY A 41 -7.76 5.57 11.06
C GLY A 41 -7.05 6.93 11.01
N GLU A 42 -6.12 7.12 10.09
CA GLU A 42 -5.25 8.31 10.01
C GLU A 42 -5.62 9.20 8.82
N GLU A 43 -5.30 10.49 8.91
CA GLU A 43 -5.53 11.44 7.81
C GLU A 43 -4.22 11.83 7.13
N VAL A 44 -4.28 11.91 5.79
CA VAL A 44 -3.16 12.35 4.95
C VAL A 44 -3.49 13.58 4.12
N ASP A 45 -2.45 14.30 3.72
CA ASP A 45 -2.49 15.40 2.78
C ASP A 45 -1.29 15.38 1.82
N GLN A 46 -1.17 16.45 1.01
CA GLN A 46 -0.07 16.64 0.06
C GLN A 46 0.14 15.49 -0.93
N LEU A 47 -0.96 14.82 -1.34
CA LEU A 47 -0.90 13.70 -2.27
C LEU A 47 -0.27 14.13 -3.60
N LYS A 48 0.78 13.41 -3.99
CA LYS A 48 1.50 13.55 -5.25
C LYS A 48 1.48 12.22 -5.99
N LEU A 49 0.94 12.20 -7.20
CA LEU A 49 0.98 11.02 -8.06
C LEU A 49 2.44 10.77 -8.48
N LEU A 50 2.98 9.62 -8.11
CA LEU A 50 4.31 9.17 -8.52
C LEU A 50 4.25 8.47 -9.89
N GLY A 51 3.18 7.72 -10.14
CA GLY A 51 3.01 6.99 -11.40
C GLY A 51 1.75 6.15 -11.42
N VAL A 52 1.52 5.51 -12.57
CA VAL A 52 0.43 4.55 -12.77
C VAL A 52 1.04 3.25 -13.27
N ILE A 53 0.64 2.14 -12.67
CA ILE A 53 1.09 0.79 -13.01
C ILE A 53 -0.10 0.00 -13.52
N GLU A 54 -0.01 -0.54 -14.72
CA GLU A 54 -0.88 -1.63 -15.15
C GLU A 54 -0.30 -2.93 -14.61
N ASN A 55 -0.97 -3.53 -13.64
CA ASN A 55 -0.49 -4.69 -12.91
C ASN A 55 -1.31 -5.92 -13.29
N LEU A 56 -0.64 -6.92 -13.87
CA LEU A 56 -1.20 -8.24 -14.14
C LEU A 56 -0.53 -9.24 -13.20
N PHE A 57 -1.32 -9.97 -12.42
CA PHE A 57 -0.79 -10.81 -11.35
C PHE A 57 -1.63 -12.07 -11.14
N MET A 58 -1.06 -13.00 -10.36
CA MET A 58 -1.76 -14.17 -9.86
C MET A 58 -1.82 -14.08 -8.34
N PHE A 59 -3.02 -14.14 -7.77
CA PHE A 59 -3.23 -14.19 -6.32
C PHE A 59 -4.26 -15.26 -5.98
N ASN A 60 -3.92 -16.13 -5.02
CA ASN A 60 -4.77 -17.25 -4.62
C ASN A 60 -5.29 -18.11 -5.80
N GLY A 61 -4.44 -18.32 -6.81
CA GLY A 61 -4.78 -19.09 -8.01
C GLY A 61 -5.70 -18.41 -9.02
N GLN A 62 -6.04 -17.13 -8.82
CA GLN A 62 -6.84 -16.32 -9.74
C GLN A 62 -6.00 -15.25 -10.43
N GLU A 63 -6.27 -15.02 -11.72
CA GLU A 63 -5.71 -13.90 -12.47
C GLU A 63 -6.34 -12.60 -11.99
N GLY A 64 -5.49 -11.64 -11.65
CA GLY A 64 -5.84 -10.27 -11.31
C GLY A 64 -5.29 -9.31 -12.36
N HIS A 65 -6.06 -8.27 -12.67
CA HIS A 65 -5.65 -7.19 -13.55
C HIS A 65 -6.19 -5.88 -12.99
N GLU A 66 -5.27 -4.97 -12.68
CA GLU A 66 -5.61 -3.69 -12.07
C GLU A 66 -4.77 -2.55 -12.66
N ILE A 67 -5.31 -1.34 -12.57
CA ILE A 67 -4.58 -0.09 -12.84
C ILE A 67 -4.35 0.59 -11.51
N VAL A 68 -3.11 0.60 -11.05
CA VAL A 68 -2.72 1.11 -9.73
C VAL A 68 -2.17 2.52 -9.85
N PHE A 69 -2.79 3.47 -9.17
CA PHE A 69 -2.29 4.84 -9.04
C PHE A 69 -1.44 4.95 -7.77
N ILE A 70 -0.14 5.18 -7.92
CA ILE A 70 0.79 5.26 -6.78
C ILE A 70 0.92 6.70 -6.33
N TYR A 71 0.53 6.98 -5.08
CA TYR A 71 0.64 8.29 -4.47
C TYR A 71 1.69 8.32 -3.36
N GLU A 72 2.51 9.36 -3.36
CA GLU A 72 3.21 9.83 -2.16
C GLU A 72 2.27 10.76 -1.38
N ALA A 73 2.23 10.63 -0.06
CA ALA A 73 1.40 11.46 0.82
C ALA A 73 2.10 11.74 2.15
N ARG A 74 1.58 12.70 2.91
CA ARG A 74 2.03 12.99 4.28
C ARG A 74 0.90 12.80 5.27
N PHE A 75 1.16 12.11 6.38
CA PHE A 75 0.28 12.13 7.54
C PHE A 75 0.16 13.55 8.08
N LYS A 76 -1.07 13.96 8.39
CA LYS A 76 -1.36 15.24 9.04
C LYS A 76 -0.87 15.25 10.48
N ASP A 77 -1.02 14.12 11.18
CA ASP A 77 -0.45 13.93 12.51
C ASP A 77 1.03 13.55 12.40
N SER A 78 1.89 14.45 12.89
CA SER A 78 3.34 14.23 12.87
C SER A 78 3.82 13.15 13.85
N ASP A 79 3.02 12.79 14.85
CA ASP A 79 3.40 11.76 15.82
C ASP A 79 3.43 10.37 15.18
N ILE A 80 2.73 10.19 14.06
CA ILE A 80 2.74 8.95 13.26
C ILE A 80 4.14 8.57 12.78
N TYR A 81 4.98 9.56 12.46
CA TYR A 81 6.36 9.30 12.01
C TYR A 81 7.28 8.80 13.13
N GLN A 82 6.87 8.93 14.41
CA GLN A 82 7.61 8.40 15.55
C GLN A 82 7.19 6.95 15.91
N LYS A 83 6.08 6.46 15.35
CA LYS A 83 5.61 5.09 15.59
C LYS A 83 6.41 4.10 14.72
N HIS A 84 6.88 3.01 15.31
CA HIS A 84 7.55 1.93 14.56
C HIS A 84 6.58 1.02 13.80
N VAL A 85 5.37 0.87 14.34
CA VAL A 85 4.31 0.02 13.79
C VAL A 85 2.99 0.76 13.91
N LEU A 86 2.20 0.74 12.84
CA LEU A 86 0.81 1.14 12.85
C LEU A 86 -0.06 -0.10 12.58
N PRO A 87 -0.97 -0.47 13.49
CA PRO A 87 -1.92 -1.53 13.21
C PRO A 87 -2.93 -1.04 12.16
N GLY A 88 -3.21 -1.88 11.16
CA GLY A 88 -4.21 -1.63 10.14
C GLY A 88 -5.25 -2.74 10.06
N ILE A 89 -6.38 -2.43 9.43
CA ILE A 89 -7.47 -3.37 9.19
C ILE A 89 -7.90 -3.23 7.73
N GLU A 90 -7.76 -4.28 6.93
CA GLU A 90 -8.31 -4.31 5.57
C GLU A 90 -9.84 -4.28 5.61
N THR A 91 -10.48 -3.90 4.49
CA THR A 91 -11.94 -3.99 4.34
C THR A 91 -12.49 -5.39 4.62
N SER A 92 -11.68 -6.43 4.42
CA SER A 92 -12.01 -7.83 4.72
C SER A 92 -12.14 -8.13 6.23
N GLY A 93 -11.68 -7.21 7.09
CA GLY A 93 -11.51 -7.40 8.52
C GLY A 93 -10.17 -8.04 8.92
N HIS A 94 -9.33 -8.38 7.95
CA HIS A 94 -7.98 -8.89 8.22
C HIS A 94 -7.11 -7.79 8.85
N ARG A 95 -6.35 -8.15 9.89
CA ARG A 95 -5.44 -7.22 10.55
C ARG A 95 -4.05 -7.33 9.97
N PHE A 96 -3.44 -6.20 9.70
CA PHE A 96 -2.05 -6.13 9.24
C PHE A 96 -1.25 -5.13 10.07
N GLU A 97 0.07 -5.17 9.88
CA GLU A 97 0.98 -4.19 10.47
C GLU A 97 1.60 -3.36 9.35
N ALA A 98 1.52 -2.04 9.48
CA ALA A 98 2.21 -1.09 8.62
C ALA A 98 3.49 -0.59 9.29
N ARG A 99 4.59 -0.56 8.55
CA ARG A 99 5.92 -0.19 9.06
C ARG A 99 6.62 0.80 8.15
N TRP A 100 7.50 1.60 8.74
CA TRP A 100 8.45 2.41 8.00
C TRP A 100 9.63 1.54 7.58
N TYR A 101 9.90 1.51 6.27
CA TYR A 101 11.04 0.79 5.71
C TYR A 101 12.04 1.78 5.12
N ASP A 102 13.32 1.51 5.37
CA ASP A 102 14.39 2.21 4.69
C ASP A 102 14.39 1.88 3.20
N LEU A 103 14.58 2.90 2.36
CA LEU A 103 14.66 2.71 0.90
C LEU A 103 15.78 1.74 0.50
N LYS A 104 16.86 1.64 1.29
CA LYS A 104 17.93 0.66 1.05
C LYS A 104 17.44 -0.78 1.22
N HIS A 105 16.62 -1.04 2.23
CA HIS A 105 16.01 -2.35 2.44
C HIS A 105 15.04 -2.68 1.31
N ILE A 106 14.17 -1.74 0.93
CA ILE A 106 13.25 -1.92 -0.20
C ILE A 106 14.00 -2.19 -1.51
N LYS A 107 15.06 -1.43 -1.79
CA LYS A 107 15.87 -1.59 -3.01
C LYS A 107 16.73 -2.85 -3.00
N SER A 108 16.97 -3.49 -1.85
CA SER A 108 17.64 -4.80 -1.76
C SER A 108 16.81 -5.94 -2.35
N ARG A 109 15.47 -5.78 -2.41
CA ARG A 109 14.51 -6.78 -2.90
C ARG A 109 14.53 -8.10 -2.13
N GLU A 110 14.98 -8.09 -0.88
CA GLU A 110 14.90 -9.26 0.01
C GLU A 110 13.44 -9.64 0.31
N THR A 111 12.57 -8.65 0.47
CA THR A 111 11.11 -8.83 0.57
C THR A 111 10.46 -8.27 -0.70
N PRO A 112 9.62 -9.03 -1.42
CA PRO A 112 8.93 -8.53 -2.60
C PRO A 112 8.01 -7.36 -2.23
N VAL A 113 7.98 -6.35 -3.09
CA VAL A 113 7.08 -5.20 -2.97
C VAL A 113 6.18 -5.15 -4.18
N TYR A 114 4.87 -5.15 -3.95
CA TYR A 114 3.85 -5.11 -4.99
C TYR A 114 3.12 -3.75 -4.99
N PRO A 115 2.58 -3.31 -6.15
CA PRO A 115 2.69 -3.95 -7.46
C PRO A 115 4.12 -3.92 -8.01
N GLN A 116 4.43 -4.84 -8.93
CA GLN A 116 5.76 -4.89 -9.57
C GLN A 116 6.05 -3.55 -10.29
N GLY A 117 7.26 -3.02 -10.11
CA GLY A 117 7.65 -1.73 -10.70
C GLY A 117 7.47 -0.51 -9.79
N ILE A 118 6.91 -0.71 -8.58
CA ILE A 118 6.74 0.39 -7.62
C ILE A 118 8.09 0.92 -7.08
N ILE A 119 9.09 0.05 -6.91
CA ILE A 119 10.38 0.42 -6.30
C ILE A 119 11.10 1.50 -7.14
N GLU A 120 10.91 1.48 -8.45
CA GLU A 120 11.46 2.41 -9.42
C GLU A 120 10.85 3.82 -9.31
N MET A 121 9.72 3.95 -8.60
CA MET A 121 9.03 5.22 -8.34
C MET A 121 9.43 5.87 -7.01
N LEU A 122 10.17 5.15 -6.14
CA LEU A 122 10.53 5.53 -4.76
C LEU A 122 11.93 6.14 -4.59
#